data_AF-A0A9D6CR33-F1
#
_entry.id   AF-A0A9D6CR33-F1
#
_cell.length_a   1.000
_cell.length_b   1.000
_cell.length_c   1.000
_cell.angle_alpha   90.00
_cell.angle_beta   90.00
_cell.angle_gamma   90.00
#
_symmetry.space_group_name_H-M   'P 1'
#
loop_
_entity.id
_entity.type
_entity.pdbx_description
1 polymer ?
#
loop_
_entity_poly.entity_id
_entity_poly.type
_entity_poly.pdbx_seq_one_letter_code
_entity_poly.pdbx_strand_id
1 'polypeptide(L)'
;MTLRLFATLAVAVAVAAAQGPPAVDSTHYIRPGENPQAVMDAAAPGDKLVFLPGVHEHPLRKHQSLLYVDKPIDIELMEGAVLKLADGQTTLETEPELSIDHGSVKTIDDFSVRGRYDKGLGPVIFTVRIDGEGKAGRPDTFSWVTGWGPGATTGTPHAKVPVTGDWQPLSNGVEIKFDARSGHSDGSFWALSYDGRESYGIRVGYGTQPEYIENVRIFGRGVVDLNQDNNVQPSELVKDISACVLLHGRVRNVSVEQITMTNTMRTVMVYGEHTGKFLRGGATAGGESFDAENIAILGTRTINPKGRAYLLGHPSHRGLLSKVRCNYNYMETGATALEPNFNLSQYEVIGNVIKSGGRAIHCWRKSVNGIIKNNVRIDDPTGMEVVMVNAPGAWETPENLIIRDNRNHLSDPLGYWATTTGGFENKALGQYSGVAGGRRNVAEADFATVTGGDGNRAAAPYSQAQGWQANARLPGEDALASGAFETPGDAQSSTLVAKGVTTDGAAAMLALAGGAPVRIADGATVAYRVLAVARGQGGGAMAAYEAKGLAVRDGTGLKLLGAKATALHESDAALDFEIVDAGQGALGLRAHGLAGRTLRWVARLELVEVAY
;
A
#
# COMPACT_ATOMS: atom_id res chain seq x y z
N MET A 1 22.19 -48.90 -25.39
CA MET A 1 22.36 -48.46 -23.99
C MET A 1 23.71 -47.76 -23.91
N THR A 2 23.72 -46.44 -23.66
CA THR A 2 24.89 -45.51 -23.46
C THR A 2 25.87 -45.41 -24.65
N LEU A 3 26.35 -44.24 -25.10
CA LEU A 3 26.82 -43.04 -24.41
C LEU A 3 26.80 -41.81 -25.37
N ARG A 4 26.71 -40.60 -24.80
CA ARG A 4 26.71 -39.28 -25.46
C ARG A 4 28.07 -38.94 -26.09
N LEU A 5 28.08 -38.13 -27.16
CA LEU A 5 29.16 -37.16 -27.43
C LEU A 5 28.59 -35.86 -28.01
N PHE A 6 29.01 -34.75 -27.43
CA PHE A 6 28.67 -33.37 -27.78
C PHE A 6 29.32 -32.94 -29.11
N ALA A 7 28.58 -32.23 -29.96
CA ALA A 7 29.12 -31.47 -31.07
C ALA A 7 28.78 -29.99 -30.87
N THR A 8 29.80 -29.20 -30.57
CA THR A 8 29.77 -27.74 -30.49
C THR A 8 29.82 -27.20 -31.93
N LEU A 9 28.74 -26.55 -32.40
CA LEU A 9 28.75 -25.82 -33.67
C LEU A 9 28.74 -24.33 -33.36
N ALA A 10 29.89 -23.69 -33.61
CA ALA A 10 30.03 -22.24 -33.56
C ALA A 10 29.24 -21.62 -34.73
N VAL A 11 28.26 -20.77 -34.41
CA VAL A 11 27.61 -19.89 -35.38
C VAL A 11 28.31 -18.53 -35.32
N ALA A 12 28.98 -18.19 -36.41
CA ALA A 12 29.60 -16.91 -36.63
C ALA A 12 28.51 -15.81 -36.73
N VAL A 13 28.62 -14.79 -35.88
CA VAL A 13 27.87 -13.53 -36.02
C VAL A 13 28.63 -12.66 -36.99
N ALA A 14 28.10 -12.49 -38.20
CA ALA A 14 28.53 -11.45 -39.12
C ALA A 14 28.03 -10.10 -38.60
N VAL A 15 28.95 -9.30 -38.04
CA VAL A 15 28.71 -7.87 -37.78
C VAL A 15 28.92 -7.15 -39.11
N ALA A 16 27.82 -6.74 -39.76
CA ALA A 16 27.87 -5.77 -40.83
C ALA A 16 27.80 -4.36 -40.21
N ALA A 17 28.92 -3.67 -40.30
CA ALA A 17 29.09 -2.29 -39.89
C ALA A 17 28.27 -1.33 -40.77
N ALA A 18 27.43 -0.54 -40.12
CA ALA A 18 27.04 0.80 -40.57
C ALA A 18 26.62 1.61 -39.34
N GLN A 19 27.57 1.85 -38.42
CA GLN A 19 27.42 2.91 -37.43
C GLN A 19 28.50 3.94 -37.73
N GLY A 20 28.08 5.17 -38.03
CA GLY A 20 28.94 6.34 -37.89
C GLY A 20 29.45 6.45 -36.45
N PRO A 21 30.35 7.40 -36.15
CA PRO A 21 30.85 7.57 -34.79
C PRO A 21 29.66 7.67 -33.81
N PRO A 22 29.74 7.06 -32.61
CA PRO A 22 28.70 7.23 -31.60
C PRO A 22 28.52 8.74 -31.36
N ALA A 23 27.28 9.21 -31.46
CA ALA A 23 26.97 10.59 -31.13
C ALA A 23 27.50 10.86 -29.72
N VAL A 24 28.25 11.94 -29.56
CA VAL A 24 28.69 12.39 -28.24
C VAL A 24 27.44 12.94 -27.56
N ASP A 25 26.90 12.22 -26.56
CA ASP A 25 25.77 12.68 -25.75
C ASP A 25 26.10 14.07 -25.17
N SER A 26 25.47 15.11 -25.70
CA SER A 26 25.71 16.48 -25.27
C SER A 26 24.74 16.86 -24.16
N THR A 27 25.22 17.65 -23.18
CA THR A 27 24.39 18.12 -22.06
C THR A 27 23.98 19.57 -22.27
N HIS A 28 22.68 19.81 -22.26
CA HIS A 28 22.04 21.11 -22.41
C HIS A 28 21.49 21.59 -21.07
N TYR A 29 22.10 22.63 -20.50
CA TYR A 29 21.63 23.23 -19.25
C TYR A 29 20.58 24.29 -19.52
N ILE A 30 19.43 24.17 -18.84
CA ILE A 30 18.29 25.08 -18.96
C ILE A 30 18.22 25.92 -17.69
N ARG A 31 18.28 27.25 -17.82
CA ARG A 31 18.08 28.21 -16.73
C ARG A 31 16.61 28.65 -16.63
N PRO A 32 16.13 29.04 -15.44
CA PRO A 32 14.84 29.69 -15.29
C PRO A 32 14.62 30.80 -16.33
N GLY A 33 13.48 30.76 -17.03
CA GLY A 33 13.11 31.71 -18.08
C GLY A 33 13.58 31.35 -19.50
N GLU A 34 14.52 30.41 -19.66
CA GLU A 34 14.84 29.85 -20.97
C GLU A 34 13.70 28.94 -21.45
N ASN A 35 13.46 28.86 -22.77
CA ASN A 35 12.39 28.04 -23.31
C ASN A 35 12.83 26.56 -23.41
N PRO A 36 12.30 25.65 -22.57
CA PRO A 36 12.75 24.26 -22.56
C PRO A 36 12.39 23.51 -23.85
N GLN A 37 11.29 23.88 -24.52
CA GLN A 37 10.91 23.25 -25.78
C GLN A 37 11.88 23.61 -26.91
N ALA A 38 12.40 24.84 -26.94
CA ALA A 38 13.38 25.22 -27.94
C ALA A 38 14.69 24.43 -27.78
N VAL A 39 15.08 24.13 -26.53
CA VAL A 39 16.25 23.29 -26.23
C VAL A 39 15.99 21.84 -26.65
N MET A 40 14.83 21.27 -26.33
CA MET A 40 14.42 19.93 -26.78
C MET A 40 14.39 19.80 -28.31
N ASP A 41 13.85 20.80 -29.00
CA ASP A 41 13.76 20.80 -30.45
C ASP A 41 15.16 20.82 -31.09
N ALA A 42 16.12 21.55 -30.50
CA ALA A 42 17.50 21.64 -30.95
C ALA A 42 18.38 20.43 -30.56
N ALA A 43 18.04 19.73 -29.48
CA ALA A 43 18.79 18.58 -28.99
C ALA A 43 18.76 17.40 -29.97
N ALA A 44 19.88 16.69 -30.08
CA ALA A 44 20.00 15.45 -30.83
C ALA A 44 19.43 14.28 -30.01
N PRO A 45 18.92 13.21 -30.67
CA PRO A 45 18.58 11.97 -29.97
C PRO A 45 19.75 11.43 -29.15
N GLY A 46 19.52 11.11 -27.87
CA GLY A 46 20.53 10.65 -26.91
C GLY A 46 21.11 11.75 -26.02
N ASP A 47 20.88 13.03 -26.35
CA ASP A 47 21.33 14.15 -25.52
C ASP A 47 20.66 14.16 -24.13
N LYS A 48 21.20 15.01 -23.25
CA LYS A 48 20.68 15.24 -21.91
C LYS A 48 20.26 16.68 -21.71
N LEU A 49 19.04 16.90 -21.23
CA LEU A 49 18.53 18.20 -20.76
C LEU A 49 18.64 18.25 -19.24
N VAL A 50 19.19 19.33 -18.70
CA VAL A 50 19.35 19.55 -17.25
C VAL A 50 18.68 20.85 -16.86
N PHE A 51 17.56 20.77 -16.14
CA PHE A 51 16.93 21.93 -15.54
C PHE A 51 17.70 22.34 -14.29
N LEU A 52 18.30 23.53 -14.33
CA LEU A 52 19.04 24.10 -13.21
C LEU A 52 18.08 24.54 -12.07
N PRO A 53 18.56 24.66 -10.82
CA PRO A 53 17.73 25.11 -9.71
C PRO A 53 17.03 26.46 -9.97
N GLY A 54 15.78 26.56 -9.52
CA GLY A 54 14.91 27.73 -9.75
C GLY A 54 13.56 27.36 -10.38
N VAL A 55 12.67 28.35 -10.51
CA VAL A 55 11.32 28.17 -11.06
C VAL A 55 11.33 28.35 -12.58
N HIS A 56 11.06 27.27 -13.30
CA HIS A 56 10.88 27.21 -14.74
C HIS A 56 9.38 27.30 -15.05
N GLU A 57 8.84 28.51 -14.92
CA GLU A 57 7.43 28.79 -15.21
C GLU A 57 7.22 29.01 -16.71
N HIS A 58 6.34 28.21 -17.31
CA HIS A 58 6.12 28.24 -18.75
C HIS A 58 4.65 28.11 -19.14
N PRO A 59 4.25 28.72 -20.28
CA PRO A 59 2.97 28.43 -20.91
C PRO A 59 2.98 27.03 -21.53
N LEU A 60 1.78 26.51 -21.83
CA LEU A 60 1.64 25.27 -22.61
C LEU A 60 2.18 25.48 -24.03
N ARG A 61 2.76 24.42 -24.58
CA ARG A 61 3.39 24.43 -25.92
C ARG A 61 2.84 23.28 -26.76
N LYS A 62 3.72 22.49 -27.39
CA LYS A 62 3.33 21.36 -28.22
C LYS A 62 2.52 20.37 -27.40
N HIS A 63 1.43 19.87 -27.98
CA HIS A 63 0.60 18.81 -27.41
C HIS A 63 0.15 19.07 -25.95
N GLN A 64 -0.21 20.32 -25.63
CA GLN A 64 -0.68 20.74 -24.29
C GLN A 64 0.34 20.43 -23.17
N SER A 65 1.64 20.58 -23.44
CA SER A 65 2.70 20.28 -22.46
C SER A 65 3.67 21.44 -22.22
N LEU A 66 4.30 21.47 -21.04
CA LEU A 66 5.44 22.38 -20.78
C LEU A 66 6.69 21.92 -21.55
N LEU A 67 6.87 20.60 -21.66
CA LEU A 67 7.91 19.94 -22.43
C LEU A 67 7.35 18.72 -23.16
N TYR A 68 7.36 18.77 -24.50
CA TYR A 68 7.00 17.66 -25.37
C TYR A 68 8.25 16.91 -25.83
N VAL A 69 8.26 15.59 -25.64
CA VAL A 69 9.35 14.68 -25.98
C VAL A 69 8.95 13.79 -27.15
N ASP A 70 9.73 13.85 -28.24
CA ASP A 70 9.52 13.10 -29.49
C ASP A 70 10.71 12.24 -29.90
N LYS A 71 11.74 12.15 -29.06
CA LYS A 71 13.00 11.46 -29.36
C LYS A 71 13.64 10.85 -28.10
N PRO A 72 14.56 9.87 -28.25
CA PRO A 72 15.41 9.39 -27.17
C PRO A 72 16.14 10.55 -26.49
N ILE A 73 16.03 10.68 -25.16
CA ILE A 73 16.61 11.80 -24.43
C ILE A 73 16.60 11.58 -22.91
N ASP A 74 17.60 12.10 -22.23
CA ASP A 74 17.64 12.17 -20.76
C ASP A 74 17.17 13.56 -20.30
N ILE A 75 16.30 13.63 -19.29
CA ILE A 75 15.77 14.85 -18.70
C ILE A 75 16.02 14.80 -17.20
N GLU A 76 16.94 15.63 -16.71
CA GLU A 76 17.24 15.79 -15.30
C GLU A 76 16.59 17.05 -14.74
N LEU A 77 15.74 16.91 -13.72
CA LEU A 77 15.31 18.01 -12.85
C LEU A 77 16.22 18.04 -11.63
N MET A 78 17.17 18.99 -11.59
CA MET A 78 18.07 19.12 -10.43
C MET A 78 17.29 19.41 -9.15
N GLU A 79 17.89 19.10 -8.01
CA GLU A 79 17.37 19.53 -6.71
C GLU A 79 17.17 21.05 -6.70
N GLY A 80 15.97 21.50 -6.30
CA GLY A 80 15.59 22.91 -6.32
C GLY A 80 15.07 23.44 -7.67
N ALA A 81 15.06 22.64 -8.74
CA ALA A 81 14.37 22.98 -9.98
C ALA A 81 12.85 22.72 -9.85
N VAL A 82 12.02 23.65 -10.32
CA VAL A 82 10.56 23.50 -10.36
C VAL A 82 10.07 23.80 -11.77
N LEU A 83 9.68 22.77 -12.53
CA LEU A 83 9.00 22.93 -13.81
C LEU A 83 7.51 23.19 -13.55
N LYS A 84 7.07 24.44 -13.80
CA LYS A 84 5.77 24.94 -13.36
C LYS A 84 4.90 25.41 -14.53
N LEU A 85 3.62 25.02 -14.51
CA LEU A 85 2.62 25.60 -15.41
C LEU A 85 2.30 27.04 -14.98
N ALA A 86 2.40 27.98 -15.91
CA ALA A 86 2.03 29.38 -15.69
C ALA A 86 0.53 29.51 -15.31
N ASP A 87 0.14 30.67 -14.78
CA ASP A 87 -1.26 30.94 -14.43
C ASP A 87 -2.13 31.09 -15.69
N GLY A 88 -3.41 30.70 -15.59
CA GLY A 88 -4.43 30.97 -16.60
C GLY A 88 -4.18 30.35 -17.97
N GLN A 89 -3.39 29.28 -18.06
CA GLN A 89 -3.09 28.57 -19.31
C GLN A 89 -4.27 27.74 -19.80
N THR A 90 -5.18 27.35 -18.90
CA THR A 90 -6.44 26.70 -19.25
C THR A 90 -7.63 27.52 -18.76
N THR A 91 -8.67 27.60 -19.59
CA THR A 91 -9.92 28.32 -19.34
C THR A 91 -11.11 27.44 -19.68
N LEU A 92 -12.29 27.76 -19.14
CA LEU A 92 -13.53 27.07 -19.51
C LEU A 92 -13.78 27.16 -21.02
N GLU A 93 -14.24 26.07 -21.63
CA GLU A 93 -14.65 26.03 -23.03
C GLU A 93 -16.17 26.27 -23.18
N THR A 94 -16.61 26.77 -24.34
CA THR A 94 -18.05 26.99 -24.63
C THR A 94 -18.71 25.78 -25.27
N GLU A 95 -17.92 24.84 -25.77
CA GLU A 95 -18.37 23.60 -26.38
C GLU A 95 -18.14 22.47 -25.38
N PRO A 96 -19.06 21.50 -25.28
CA PRO A 96 -18.90 20.41 -24.34
C PRO A 96 -17.98 19.34 -24.92
N GLU A 97 -17.26 18.65 -24.04
CA GLU A 97 -16.83 17.29 -24.34
C GLU A 97 -17.99 16.31 -24.09
N LEU A 98 -18.32 15.52 -25.11
CA LEU A 98 -19.29 14.44 -25.00
C LEU A 98 -18.57 13.14 -24.63
N SER A 99 -18.90 12.61 -23.46
CA SER A 99 -18.37 11.33 -22.99
C SER A 99 -19.51 10.32 -22.86
N ILE A 100 -19.26 9.10 -23.34
CA ILE A 100 -20.28 8.04 -23.37
C ILE A 100 -19.93 6.92 -22.40
N ASP A 101 -20.94 6.37 -21.73
CA ASP A 101 -20.75 5.14 -20.97
C ASP A 101 -20.61 3.95 -21.93
N HIS A 102 -19.46 3.29 -21.87
CA HIS A 102 -19.16 2.09 -22.66
C HIS A 102 -19.57 0.77 -21.97
N GLY A 103 -20.17 0.83 -20.79
CA GLY A 103 -20.69 -0.32 -20.05
C GLY A 103 -22.16 -0.65 -20.33
N SER A 104 -23.01 0.36 -20.49
CA SER A 104 -24.42 0.19 -20.84
C SER A 104 -24.61 -0.28 -22.30
N VAL A 105 -25.65 -1.09 -22.53
CA VAL A 105 -26.06 -1.45 -23.89
C VAL A 105 -26.72 -0.21 -24.48
N LYS A 106 -26.30 0.18 -25.69
CA LYS A 106 -26.97 1.20 -26.49
C LYS A 106 -27.35 0.57 -27.82
N THR A 107 -28.64 0.26 -28.01
CA THR A 107 -29.15 -0.25 -29.30
C THR A 107 -29.02 0.81 -30.40
N ILE A 108 -29.25 2.08 -30.05
CA ILE A 108 -29.11 3.26 -30.91
C ILE A 108 -28.29 4.30 -30.14
N ASP A 109 -27.34 4.94 -30.83
CA ASP A 109 -26.56 6.07 -30.31
C ASP A 109 -26.58 7.19 -31.36
N ASP A 110 -27.60 8.03 -31.27
CA ASP A 110 -27.90 9.17 -32.16
C ASP A 110 -27.97 10.49 -31.37
N PHE A 111 -27.31 10.50 -30.19
CA PHE A 111 -27.31 11.63 -29.28
C PHE A 111 -26.47 12.79 -29.83
N SER A 112 -27.07 13.97 -29.89
CA SER A 112 -26.44 15.21 -30.34
C SER A 112 -26.62 16.32 -29.32
N VAL A 113 -25.63 17.20 -29.22
CA VAL A 113 -25.66 18.38 -28.35
C VAL A 113 -25.39 19.64 -29.17
N ARG A 114 -26.06 20.74 -28.80
CA ARG A 114 -25.75 22.08 -29.31
C ARG A 114 -26.01 23.12 -28.24
N GLY A 115 -25.72 24.37 -28.59
CA GLY A 115 -25.89 25.52 -27.73
C GLY A 115 -24.56 26.18 -27.41
N ARG A 116 -24.60 27.28 -26.66
CA ARG A 116 -23.42 27.93 -26.10
C ARG A 116 -23.61 28.07 -24.61
N TYR A 117 -22.79 27.38 -23.85
CA TYR A 117 -22.81 27.48 -22.40
C TYR A 117 -22.16 28.79 -21.94
N ASP A 118 -22.78 29.46 -20.97
CA ASP A 118 -22.24 30.68 -20.38
C ASP A 118 -21.11 30.35 -19.40
N LYS A 119 -19.88 30.67 -19.79
CA LYS A 119 -18.67 30.47 -18.96
C LYS A 119 -18.74 31.20 -17.62
N GLY A 120 -19.54 32.25 -17.50
CA GLY A 120 -19.75 33.00 -16.26
C GLY A 120 -20.40 32.16 -15.15
N LEU A 121 -21.02 31.03 -15.50
CA LEU A 121 -21.65 30.12 -14.55
C LEU A 121 -20.66 29.12 -13.89
N GLY A 122 -19.40 29.12 -14.31
CA GLY A 122 -18.40 28.16 -13.86
C GLY A 122 -18.50 26.81 -14.58
N PRO A 123 -17.67 25.82 -14.24
CA PRO A 123 -17.75 24.51 -14.88
C PRO A 123 -19.02 23.75 -14.52
N VAL A 124 -19.51 22.89 -15.41
CA VAL A 124 -20.66 22.01 -15.16
C VAL A 124 -20.58 20.71 -15.94
N ILE A 125 -21.16 19.64 -15.38
CA ILE A 125 -21.38 18.39 -16.08
C ILE A 125 -22.89 18.13 -16.17
N PHE A 126 -23.42 17.96 -17.38
CA PHE A 126 -24.77 17.41 -17.57
C PHE A 126 -24.68 15.90 -17.71
N THR A 127 -25.49 15.19 -16.93
CA THR A 127 -25.66 13.75 -17.05
C THR A 127 -27.04 13.48 -17.64
N VAL A 128 -27.08 12.80 -18.78
CA VAL A 128 -28.30 12.42 -19.49
C VAL A 128 -28.42 10.90 -19.51
N ARG A 129 -29.60 10.38 -19.15
CA ARG A 129 -29.84 8.93 -19.09
C ARG A 129 -31.21 8.56 -19.61
N ILE A 130 -31.31 7.57 -20.51
CA ILE A 130 -32.61 6.95 -20.83
C ILE A 130 -33.16 6.32 -19.55
N ASP A 131 -34.40 6.69 -19.20
CA ASP A 131 -35.05 6.23 -17.97
C ASP A 131 -36.39 5.53 -18.23
N GLY A 132 -36.75 5.28 -19.49
CA GLY A 132 -37.91 4.49 -19.88
C GLY A 132 -37.94 4.15 -21.36
N GLU A 133 -38.14 2.87 -21.67
CA GLU A 133 -38.36 2.40 -23.04
C GLU A 133 -39.83 2.56 -23.43
N GLY A 134 -40.06 3.19 -24.58
CA GLY A 134 -41.38 3.38 -25.17
C GLY A 134 -41.98 2.04 -25.63
N LYS A 135 -43.28 1.84 -25.38
CA LYS A 135 -44.04 0.67 -25.87
C LYS A 135 -45.23 1.11 -26.73
N ALA A 136 -45.49 0.34 -27.79
CA ALA A 136 -46.62 0.51 -28.70
C ALA A 136 -46.68 1.91 -29.35
N GLY A 137 -45.56 2.36 -29.93
CA GLY A 137 -45.46 3.64 -30.63
C GLY A 137 -45.32 4.87 -29.72
N ARG A 138 -45.25 4.69 -28.40
CA ARG A 138 -44.87 5.75 -27.46
C ARG A 138 -43.36 6.01 -27.54
N PRO A 139 -42.93 7.27 -27.36
CA PRO A 139 -41.51 7.59 -27.32
C PRO A 139 -40.84 6.99 -26.07
N ASP A 140 -39.52 6.80 -26.16
CA ASP A 140 -38.69 6.58 -24.98
C ASP A 140 -38.72 7.84 -24.10
N THR A 141 -38.29 7.70 -22.85
CA THR A 141 -38.08 8.83 -21.95
C THR A 141 -36.65 8.91 -21.46
N PHE A 142 -36.19 10.13 -21.20
CA PHE A 142 -34.91 10.38 -20.59
C PHE A 142 -35.05 11.19 -19.31
N SER A 143 -33.99 11.09 -18.51
CA SER A 143 -33.73 11.90 -17.34
C SER A 143 -32.46 12.71 -17.55
N TRP A 144 -32.36 13.86 -16.90
CA TRP A 144 -31.09 14.58 -16.78
C TRP A 144 -30.95 15.32 -15.46
N VAL A 145 -29.69 15.52 -15.07
CA VAL A 145 -29.25 16.30 -13.91
C VAL A 145 -27.94 17.02 -14.24
N THR A 146 -27.64 18.08 -13.49
CA THR A 146 -26.28 18.66 -13.47
C THR A 146 -25.54 18.21 -12.22
N GLY A 147 -24.27 17.86 -12.38
CA GLY A 147 -23.35 17.52 -11.28
C GLY A 147 -22.09 18.38 -11.35
N TRP A 148 -21.47 18.62 -10.19
CA TRP A 148 -20.25 19.42 -10.01
C TRP A 148 -20.35 20.89 -10.50
N GLY A 149 -19.84 21.84 -9.68
CA GLY A 149 -19.85 23.28 -9.99
C GLY A 149 -21.11 24.07 -9.53
N PRO A 150 -21.10 25.41 -9.69
CA PRO A 150 -22.11 26.31 -9.11
C PRO A 150 -23.53 26.16 -9.69
N GLY A 151 -23.67 25.47 -10.83
CA GLY A 151 -24.94 25.18 -11.51
C GLY A 151 -25.48 23.76 -11.30
N ALA A 152 -24.89 22.97 -10.39
CA ALA A 152 -25.33 21.62 -10.09
C ALA A 152 -26.70 21.61 -9.36
N THR A 153 -27.68 20.87 -9.87
CA THR A 153 -28.97 20.69 -9.22
C THR A 153 -28.95 19.45 -8.33
N THR A 154 -29.00 19.65 -7.01
CA THR A 154 -29.20 18.54 -6.06
C THR A 154 -30.69 18.22 -5.95
N GLY A 155 -31.13 17.05 -6.40
CA GLY A 155 -32.53 16.62 -6.25
C GLY A 155 -33.14 16.02 -7.51
N THR A 156 -34.47 15.90 -7.51
CA THR A 156 -35.26 15.10 -8.46
C THR A 156 -34.83 15.32 -9.91
N PRO A 157 -34.45 14.26 -10.66
CA PRO A 157 -34.08 14.41 -12.05
C PRO A 157 -35.24 15.05 -12.81
N HIS A 158 -34.92 15.84 -13.83
CA HIS A 158 -35.86 16.11 -14.91
C HIS A 158 -36.14 14.75 -15.58
N ALA A 159 -37.05 13.97 -15.01
CA ALA A 159 -37.25 12.56 -15.30
C ALA A 159 -38.48 12.34 -16.18
N LYS A 160 -38.51 11.20 -16.85
CA LYS A 160 -39.59 10.79 -17.74
C LYS A 160 -39.89 11.82 -18.83
N VAL A 161 -38.88 12.59 -19.25
CA VAL A 161 -39.01 13.55 -20.35
C VAL A 161 -39.14 12.78 -21.65
N PRO A 162 -40.26 12.89 -22.39
CA PRO A 162 -40.43 12.17 -23.64
C PRO A 162 -39.40 12.59 -24.69
N VAL A 163 -38.81 11.63 -25.40
CA VAL A 163 -37.96 11.88 -26.55
C VAL A 163 -38.81 12.33 -27.74
N THR A 164 -38.50 13.51 -28.26
CA THR A 164 -39.33 14.16 -29.30
C THR A 164 -38.87 13.88 -30.73
N GLY A 165 -37.60 13.54 -30.94
CA GLY A 165 -36.97 13.50 -32.27
C GLY A 165 -36.47 14.88 -32.74
N ASP A 166 -36.64 15.92 -31.92
CA ASP A 166 -36.17 17.29 -32.18
C ASP A 166 -35.35 17.79 -30.98
N TRP A 167 -34.77 18.98 -31.12
CA TRP A 167 -33.97 19.62 -30.08
C TRP A 167 -34.80 19.91 -28.83
N GLN A 168 -34.31 19.46 -27.68
CA GLN A 168 -34.93 19.64 -26.38
C GLN A 168 -33.98 20.42 -25.46
N PRO A 169 -34.45 21.50 -24.83
CA PRO A 169 -33.62 22.28 -23.94
C PRO A 169 -33.31 21.50 -22.65
N LEU A 170 -32.06 21.60 -22.22
CA LEU A 170 -31.67 21.30 -20.84
C LEU A 170 -31.77 22.60 -20.03
N SER A 171 -30.64 23.17 -19.62
CA SER A 171 -30.55 24.48 -18.98
C SER A 171 -29.41 25.30 -19.57
N ASN A 172 -29.38 26.61 -19.24
CA ASN A 172 -28.26 27.51 -19.54
C ASN A 172 -27.83 27.52 -21.02
N GLY A 173 -28.81 27.48 -21.93
CA GLY A 173 -28.58 27.54 -23.37
C GLY A 173 -28.07 26.24 -24.00
N VAL A 174 -28.04 25.13 -23.25
CA VAL A 174 -27.69 23.79 -23.74
C VAL A 174 -28.94 23.07 -24.22
N GLU A 175 -28.87 22.50 -25.42
CA GLU A 175 -29.92 21.66 -26.00
C GLU A 175 -29.34 20.31 -26.42
N ILE A 176 -30.15 19.28 -26.29
CA ILE A 176 -29.82 17.91 -26.73
C ILE A 176 -30.84 17.41 -27.74
N LYS A 177 -30.48 16.38 -28.48
CA LYS A 177 -31.37 15.70 -29.42
C LYS A 177 -31.04 14.21 -29.46
N PHE A 178 -32.10 13.40 -29.53
CA PHE A 178 -32.05 12.03 -30.05
C PHE A 178 -32.84 12.05 -31.36
N ASP A 179 -32.29 11.54 -32.46
CA ASP A 179 -32.95 11.55 -33.76
C ASP A 179 -34.16 10.60 -33.79
N ALA A 180 -34.02 9.42 -33.18
CA ALA A 180 -35.08 8.46 -32.99
C ALA A 180 -35.94 8.84 -31.79
N ARG A 181 -37.25 8.62 -31.90
CA ARG A 181 -38.19 8.81 -30.78
C ARG A 181 -38.24 7.62 -29.83
N SER A 182 -37.81 6.45 -30.29
CA SER A 182 -37.90 5.19 -29.55
C SER A 182 -36.85 4.19 -30.05
N GLY A 183 -36.47 3.23 -29.23
CA GLY A 183 -35.54 2.15 -29.58
C GLY A 183 -34.18 2.24 -28.88
N HIS A 184 -33.99 3.21 -28.00
CA HIS A 184 -32.86 3.26 -27.08
C HIS A 184 -33.04 2.22 -25.97
N SER A 185 -31.94 1.86 -25.32
CA SER A 185 -31.97 0.91 -24.19
C SER A 185 -32.08 1.67 -22.87
N ASP A 186 -32.90 1.16 -21.95
CA ASP A 186 -32.99 1.70 -20.59
C ASP A 186 -31.61 1.78 -19.93
N GLY A 187 -31.35 2.91 -19.28
CA GLY A 187 -30.11 3.17 -18.59
C GLY A 187 -28.94 3.65 -19.45
N SER A 188 -29.11 3.78 -20.78
CA SER A 188 -28.11 4.39 -21.66
C SER A 188 -27.72 5.78 -21.15
N PHE A 189 -26.41 6.01 -20.96
CA PHE A 189 -25.88 7.21 -20.29
C PHE A 189 -24.92 8.03 -21.18
N TRP A 190 -25.00 9.36 -21.09
CA TRP A 190 -24.07 10.31 -21.69
C TRP A 190 -23.74 11.41 -20.67
N ALA A 191 -22.50 11.88 -20.68
CA ALA A 191 -22.04 13.03 -19.92
C ALA A 191 -21.58 14.14 -20.88
N LEU A 192 -21.97 15.38 -20.59
CA LEU A 192 -21.57 16.57 -21.32
C LEU A 192 -20.80 17.45 -20.34
N SER A 193 -19.50 17.59 -20.57
CA SER A 193 -18.63 18.35 -19.69
C SER A 193 -18.29 19.71 -20.30
N TYR A 194 -18.64 20.79 -19.60
CA TYR A 194 -18.22 22.16 -19.92
C TYR A 194 -17.19 22.59 -18.86
N ASP A 195 -15.93 22.29 -19.12
CA ASP A 195 -14.82 22.47 -18.17
C ASP A 195 -13.56 22.98 -18.90
N GLY A 196 -12.38 22.83 -18.29
CA GLY A 196 -11.11 23.24 -18.88
C GLY A 196 -10.42 22.10 -19.62
N ARG A 197 -9.48 22.42 -20.50
CA ARG A 197 -8.66 21.43 -21.20
C ARG A 197 -7.62 20.78 -20.29
N GLU A 198 -7.17 19.60 -20.70
CA GLU A 198 -6.02 18.90 -20.14
C GLU A 198 -4.71 19.69 -20.26
N SER A 199 -3.80 19.47 -19.32
CA SER A 199 -2.45 20.05 -19.33
C SER A 199 -1.42 19.03 -18.85
N TYR A 200 -0.23 19.08 -19.45
CA TYR A 200 0.85 18.15 -19.15
C TYR A 200 2.14 18.84 -18.76
N GLY A 201 2.87 18.28 -17.79
CA GLY A 201 4.20 18.78 -17.45
C GLY A 201 5.20 18.35 -18.51
N ILE A 202 5.56 17.07 -18.47
CA ILE A 202 6.38 16.40 -19.48
C ILE A 202 5.51 15.38 -20.20
N ARG A 203 5.40 15.49 -21.52
CA ARG A 203 4.62 14.56 -22.36
C ARG A 203 5.52 13.84 -23.34
N VAL A 204 5.53 12.50 -23.29
CA VAL A 204 6.25 11.64 -24.23
C VAL A 204 5.25 11.00 -25.19
N GLY A 205 5.34 11.36 -26.47
CA GLY A 205 4.39 10.92 -27.50
C GLY A 205 3.06 11.67 -27.52
N TYR A 206 2.35 11.55 -28.64
CA TYR A 206 1.05 12.19 -28.88
C TYR A 206 -0.11 11.19 -29.09
N GLY A 207 0.16 9.89 -28.91
CA GLY A 207 -0.82 8.82 -29.02
C GLY A 207 -0.72 8.05 -30.33
N THR A 208 -0.82 8.73 -31.47
CA THR A 208 -0.87 8.10 -32.80
C THR A 208 0.41 8.25 -33.62
N GLN A 209 1.55 8.51 -32.96
CA GLN A 209 2.83 8.56 -33.66
C GLN A 209 3.15 7.22 -34.35
N PRO A 210 3.64 7.24 -35.60
CA PRO A 210 3.87 6.01 -36.35
C PRO A 210 5.02 5.20 -35.75
N GLU A 211 6.09 5.88 -35.31
CA GLU A 211 7.27 5.24 -34.75
C GLU A 211 7.29 5.28 -33.22
N TYR A 212 8.03 4.36 -32.62
CA TYR A 212 8.27 4.39 -31.18
C TYR A 212 9.15 5.56 -30.80
N ILE A 213 8.74 6.29 -29.77
CA ILE A 213 9.64 7.13 -28.98
C ILE A 213 10.22 6.23 -27.89
N GLU A 214 11.53 6.07 -27.87
CA GLU A 214 12.18 5.11 -27.00
C GLU A 214 13.40 5.64 -26.26
N ASN A 215 13.74 5.00 -25.15
CA ASN A 215 14.92 5.33 -24.34
C ASN A 215 14.87 6.78 -23.84
N VAL A 216 13.80 7.08 -23.10
CA VAL A 216 13.60 8.38 -22.46
C VAL A 216 13.73 8.19 -20.95
N ARG A 217 14.55 9.00 -20.30
CA ARG A 217 14.69 8.97 -18.84
C ARG A 217 14.38 10.34 -18.25
N ILE A 218 13.37 10.40 -17.41
CA ILE A 218 12.99 11.60 -16.65
C ILE A 218 13.40 11.36 -15.20
N PHE A 219 14.38 12.09 -14.69
CA PHE A 219 14.94 11.81 -13.36
C PHE A 219 15.38 13.06 -12.60
N GLY A 220 15.76 12.88 -11.34
CA GLY A 220 16.36 13.93 -10.50
C GLY A 220 15.58 14.16 -9.22
N ARG A 221 15.82 15.29 -8.55
CA ARG A 221 15.18 15.66 -7.27
C ARG A 221 14.34 16.93 -7.35
N GLY A 222 14.13 17.45 -8.56
CA GLY A 222 13.27 18.61 -8.79
C GLY A 222 11.78 18.26 -8.77
N VAL A 223 10.96 19.28 -9.04
CA VAL A 223 9.51 19.23 -8.93
C VAL A 223 8.86 19.52 -10.29
N VAL A 224 7.80 18.79 -10.62
CA VAL A 224 6.84 19.18 -11.66
C VAL A 224 5.54 19.62 -10.98
N ASP A 225 5.12 20.85 -11.23
CA ASP A 225 3.96 21.50 -10.61
C ASP A 225 2.99 21.99 -11.70
N LEU A 226 1.80 21.38 -11.80
CA LEU A 226 0.80 21.81 -12.77
C LEU A 226 -0.09 22.94 -12.29
N ASN A 227 0.17 23.51 -11.12
CA ASN A 227 -0.44 24.76 -10.69
C ASN A 227 -1.98 24.74 -10.80
N GLN A 228 -2.58 23.60 -10.43
CA GLN A 228 -4.00 23.29 -10.62
C GLN A 228 -4.95 24.37 -10.08
N ASP A 229 -4.59 25.06 -9.00
CA ASP A 229 -5.47 26.08 -8.39
C ASP A 229 -5.60 27.35 -9.22
N ASN A 230 -4.66 27.61 -10.14
CA ASN A 230 -4.64 28.79 -11.01
C ASN A 230 -4.98 28.46 -12.48
N ASN A 231 -5.41 27.22 -12.74
CA ASN A 231 -5.69 26.71 -14.08
C ASN A 231 -6.99 25.87 -14.05
N VAL A 232 -7.93 26.15 -14.93
CA VAL A 232 -9.20 25.41 -14.98
C VAL A 232 -8.93 23.96 -15.40
N GLN A 233 -9.40 22.99 -14.60
CA GLN A 233 -9.16 21.58 -14.88
C GLN A 233 -10.27 20.95 -15.73
N PRO A 234 -9.97 19.89 -16.50
CA PRO A 234 -11.00 19.01 -17.02
C PRO A 234 -11.70 18.25 -15.88
N SER A 235 -12.90 17.74 -16.15
CA SER A 235 -13.62 16.84 -15.26
C SER A 235 -13.01 15.44 -15.28
N GLU A 236 -13.44 14.57 -14.35
CA GLU A 236 -12.98 13.17 -14.35
C GLU A 236 -13.75 12.27 -15.34
N LEU A 237 -14.69 12.83 -16.13
CA LEU A 237 -15.51 12.06 -17.07
C LEU A 237 -15.06 12.19 -18.53
N VAL A 238 -14.10 13.06 -18.82
CA VAL A 238 -13.56 13.28 -20.16
C VAL A 238 -12.53 12.22 -20.57
N LYS A 239 -12.19 12.21 -21.87
CA LYS A 239 -11.19 11.33 -22.46
C LYS A 239 -9.80 11.59 -21.89
N ASP A 240 -9.39 12.86 -21.87
CA ASP A 240 -8.04 13.30 -21.51
C ASP A 240 -8.07 14.16 -20.24
N ILE A 241 -7.22 13.83 -19.26
CA ILE A 241 -7.09 14.57 -18.01
C ILE A 241 -5.64 15.02 -17.77
N SER A 242 -5.46 16.06 -16.94
CA SER A 242 -4.14 16.66 -16.69
C SER A 242 -3.18 15.73 -15.95
N ALA A 243 -1.90 15.75 -16.35
CA ALA A 243 -0.86 14.99 -15.65
C ALA A 243 0.54 15.62 -15.64
N CYS A 244 1.27 15.52 -14.52
CA CYS A 244 2.66 15.99 -14.47
C CYS A 244 3.54 15.26 -15.48
N VAL A 245 3.36 13.95 -15.63
CA VAL A 245 4.00 13.15 -16.70
C VAL A 245 2.94 12.32 -17.43
N LEU A 246 2.89 12.47 -18.76
CA LEU A 246 2.07 11.63 -19.64
C LEU A 246 2.97 10.84 -20.60
N LEU A 247 2.81 9.52 -20.62
CA LEU A 247 3.42 8.61 -21.59
C LEU A 247 2.32 8.01 -22.47
N HIS A 248 2.30 8.36 -23.77
CA HIS A 248 1.12 8.15 -24.61
C HIS A 248 1.45 7.58 -26.01
N GLY A 249 0.82 6.45 -26.34
CA GLY A 249 0.93 5.80 -27.64
C GLY A 249 2.14 4.87 -27.74
N ARG A 250 2.77 4.81 -28.93
CA ARG A 250 4.02 4.08 -29.18
C ARG A 250 5.18 4.69 -28.41
N VAL A 251 5.36 4.23 -27.18
CA VAL A 251 6.47 4.62 -26.30
C VAL A 251 7.06 3.37 -25.65
N ARG A 252 8.39 3.27 -25.59
CA ARG A 252 9.03 2.12 -24.92
C ARG A 252 10.33 2.47 -24.22
N ASN A 253 10.70 1.68 -23.22
CA ASN A 253 11.92 1.89 -22.44
C ASN A 253 11.96 3.31 -21.84
N VAL A 254 10.88 3.72 -21.17
CA VAL A 254 10.79 5.03 -20.53
C VAL A 254 10.83 4.88 -19.02
N SER A 255 11.64 5.68 -18.33
CA SER A 255 11.66 5.72 -16.87
C SER A 255 11.39 7.12 -16.30
N VAL A 256 10.65 7.15 -15.20
CA VAL A 256 10.36 8.32 -14.37
C VAL A 256 10.89 8.02 -12.97
N GLU A 257 11.90 8.75 -12.53
CA GLU A 257 12.72 8.39 -11.38
C GLU A 257 12.90 9.57 -10.42
N GLN A 258 12.64 9.37 -9.13
CA GLN A 258 13.05 10.27 -8.02
C GLN A 258 12.46 11.70 -8.01
N ILE A 259 11.83 12.17 -9.07
CA ILE A 259 11.22 13.51 -9.12
C ILE A 259 10.00 13.62 -8.19
N THR A 260 9.68 14.85 -7.80
CA THR A 260 8.46 15.18 -7.07
C THR A 260 7.39 15.75 -8.00
N MET A 261 6.12 15.40 -7.81
CA MET A 261 5.00 15.84 -8.65
C MET A 261 3.82 16.30 -7.79
N THR A 262 3.18 17.41 -8.18
CA THR A 262 2.15 18.09 -7.37
C THR A 262 1.13 18.89 -8.19
N ASN A 263 0.03 19.28 -7.53
CA ASN A 263 -1.04 20.16 -8.02
C ASN A 263 -1.56 19.80 -9.41
N THR A 264 -2.09 18.58 -9.55
CA THR A 264 -2.53 17.99 -10.82
C THR A 264 -3.69 17.01 -10.58
N MET A 265 -4.40 16.60 -11.63
CA MET A 265 -5.37 15.49 -11.53
C MET A 265 -4.68 14.13 -11.36
N ARG A 266 -3.60 13.88 -12.08
CA ARG A 266 -2.73 12.69 -11.98
C ARG A 266 -1.26 13.10 -11.98
N THR A 267 -0.40 12.48 -11.20
CA THR A 267 1.05 12.76 -11.29
C THR A 267 1.68 12.01 -12.45
N VAL A 268 1.31 10.74 -12.68
CA VAL A 268 1.78 9.98 -13.84
C VAL A 268 0.62 9.26 -14.51
N MET A 269 0.55 9.38 -15.84
CA MET A 269 -0.34 8.59 -16.66
C MET A 269 0.42 7.85 -17.75
N VAL A 270 0.02 6.60 -17.98
CA VAL A 270 0.64 5.75 -19.00
C VAL A 270 -0.46 4.99 -19.72
N TYR A 271 -0.56 5.12 -21.04
CA TYR A 271 -1.49 4.33 -21.84
C TYR A 271 -1.12 4.35 -23.33
N GLY A 272 -1.44 3.26 -24.03
CA GLY A 272 -1.44 3.24 -25.50
C GLY A 272 -2.69 3.91 -26.09
N GLU A 273 -2.71 4.11 -27.41
CA GLU A 273 -3.86 4.61 -28.18
C GLU A 273 -4.35 3.56 -29.17
N HIS A 274 -5.62 3.62 -29.57
CA HIS A 274 -6.18 2.73 -30.58
C HIS A 274 -7.16 3.48 -31.49
N THR A 275 -7.04 3.33 -32.81
CA THR A 275 -7.85 4.08 -33.79
C THR A 275 -9.12 3.35 -34.25
N GLY A 276 -9.26 2.07 -33.88
CA GLY A 276 -10.44 1.27 -34.19
C GLY A 276 -11.70 1.68 -33.45
N LYS A 277 -12.83 1.09 -33.86
CA LYS A 277 -14.13 1.32 -33.21
C LYS A 277 -14.13 0.73 -31.80
N PHE A 278 -14.49 1.55 -30.82
CA PHE A 278 -14.60 1.14 -29.43
C PHE A 278 -15.88 0.32 -29.19
N LEU A 279 -15.72 -0.91 -28.71
CA LEU A 279 -16.81 -1.83 -28.40
C LEU A 279 -17.12 -1.88 -26.89
N ARG A 280 -18.21 -2.55 -26.54
CA ARG A 280 -18.59 -2.81 -25.14
C ARG A 280 -17.50 -3.61 -24.41
N GLY A 281 -17.33 -3.35 -23.11
CA GLY A 281 -16.40 -4.09 -22.27
C GLY A 281 -14.92 -3.79 -22.55
N GLY A 282 -14.63 -2.75 -23.33
CA GLY A 282 -13.27 -2.32 -23.63
C GLY A 282 -12.63 -2.96 -24.87
N ALA A 283 -13.33 -3.83 -25.60
CA ALA A 283 -12.83 -4.38 -26.86
C ALA A 283 -12.74 -3.31 -27.97
N THR A 284 -12.01 -3.61 -29.04
CA THR A 284 -11.90 -2.76 -30.23
C THR A 284 -12.19 -3.58 -31.50
N ALA A 285 -12.69 -2.94 -32.56
CA ALA A 285 -12.88 -3.55 -33.88
C ALA A 285 -12.20 -2.73 -34.98
N GLY A 286 -11.38 -3.40 -35.79
CA GLY A 286 -10.57 -2.77 -36.83
C GLY A 286 -9.56 -1.76 -36.26
N GLY A 287 -8.94 -0.95 -37.12
CA GLY A 287 -7.97 0.08 -36.71
C GLY A 287 -6.61 -0.45 -36.28
N GLU A 288 -5.79 0.47 -35.79
CA GLU A 288 -4.38 0.26 -35.42
C GLU A 288 -4.18 0.54 -33.92
N SER A 289 -3.34 -0.27 -33.28
CA SER A 289 -2.91 -0.09 -31.89
C SER A 289 -1.54 0.59 -31.82
N PHE A 290 -1.41 1.50 -30.86
CA PHE A 290 -0.21 2.28 -30.56
C PHE A 290 0.17 2.01 -29.10
N ASP A 291 1.04 1.03 -28.90
CA ASP A 291 1.21 0.40 -27.59
C ASP A 291 2.37 1.00 -26.78
N ALA A 292 2.21 1.02 -25.46
CA ALA A 292 3.24 1.41 -24.52
C ALA A 292 3.85 0.18 -23.84
N GLU A 293 5.18 0.11 -23.76
CA GLU A 293 5.87 -1.07 -23.21
C GLU A 293 7.12 -0.71 -22.39
N ASN A 294 7.43 -1.50 -21.37
CA ASN A 294 8.67 -1.39 -20.59
C ASN A 294 8.86 -0.01 -19.97
N ILE A 295 7.93 0.32 -19.06
CA ILE A 295 7.85 1.60 -18.39
C ILE A 295 8.23 1.42 -16.92
N ALA A 296 9.05 2.32 -16.39
CA ALA A 296 9.46 2.30 -14.99
C ALA A 296 9.11 3.61 -14.26
N ILE A 297 8.44 3.50 -13.12
CA ILE A 297 8.12 4.61 -12.21
C ILE A 297 8.73 4.24 -10.86
N LEU A 298 9.90 4.83 -10.55
CA LEU A 298 10.79 4.34 -9.49
C LEU A 298 11.17 5.45 -8.52
N GLY A 299 10.89 5.25 -7.23
CA GLY A 299 11.35 6.17 -6.18
C GLY A 299 10.80 7.60 -6.30
N THR A 300 9.75 7.82 -7.09
CA THR A 300 9.15 9.14 -7.26
C THR A 300 8.33 9.54 -6.04
N ARG A 301 8.09 10.84 -5.90
CA ARG A 301 7.29 11.41 -4.80
C ARG A 301 6.07 12.14 -5.35
N THR A 302 4.88 11.73 -4.92
CA THR A 302 3.64 12.47 -5.19
C THR A 302 3.20 13.20 -3.93
N ILE A 303 3.00 14.51 -4.03
CA ILE A 303 2.38 15.35 -2.98
C ILE A 303 1.21 16.08 -3.63
N ASN A 304 0.05 15.43 -3.65
CA ASN A 304 -1.09 15.88 -4.47
C ASN A 304 -2.41 15.79 -3.70
N PRO A 305 -2.62 16.63 -2.66
CA PRO A 305 -3.74 16.51 -1.72
C PRO A 305 -5.12 16.77 -2.34
N LYS A 306 -5.19 17.39 -3.53
CA LYS A 306 -6.43 17.63 -4.28
C LYS A 306 -6.63 16.68 -5.47
N GLY A 307 -5.69 15.76 -5.68
CA GLY A 307 -5.69 14.87 -6.84
C GLY A 307 -5.32 13.44 -6.49
N ARG A 308 -4.80 12.75 -7.51
CA ARG A 308 -4.41 11.33 -7.49
C ARG A 308 -2.97 11.18 -7.94
N ALA A 309 -2.39 9.99 -7.75
CA ALA A 309 -1.02 9.72 -8.19
C ALA A 309 -1.02 9.11 -9.59
N TYR A 310 -1.10 7.79 -9.71
CA TYR A 310 -0.77 7.10 -10.96
C TYR A 310 -1.98 6.42 -11.58
N LEU A 311 -2.15 6.58 -12.89
CA LEU A 311 -3.13 5.86 -13.70
C LEU A 311 -2.41 5.08 -14.79
N LEU A 312 -2.45 3.75 -14.70
CA LEU A 312 -1.74 2.84 -15.60
C LEU A 312 -2.77 2.12 -16.47
N GLY A 313 -3.00 2.68 -17.66
CA GLY A 313 -4.05 2.25 -18.59
C GLY A 313 -5.33 3.08 -18.44
N HIS A 314 -5.92 3.47 -19.58
CA HIS A 314 -7.15 4.26 -19.60
C HIS A 314 -8.14 3.76 -20.68
N PRO A 315 -9.41 3.51 -20.34
CA PRO A 315 -10.38 2.87 -21.24
C PRO A 315 -10.82 3.75 -22.42
N SER A 316 -10.53 5.04 -22.39
CA SER A 316 -10.84 5.99 -23.47
C SER A 316 -9.76 6.02 -24.58
N HIS A 317 -8.66 5.26 -24.43
CA HIS A 317 -7.59 5.17 -25.43
C HIS A 317 -7.38 3.75 -25.95
N ARG A 318 -7.47 2.74 -25.08
CA ARG A 318 -7.52 1.30 -25.42
C ARG A 318 -6.34 0.69 -26.16
N GLY A 319 -5.22 1.41 -26.33
CA GLY A 319 -3.97 0.75 -26.73
C GLY A 319 -3.47 -0.19 -25.63
N LEU A 320 -2.53 -1.07 -25.97
CA LEU A 320 -1.96 -2.01 -25.00
C LEU A 320 -0.91 -1.31 -24.14
N LEU A 321 -0.81 -1.75 -22.88
CA LEU A 321 0.23 -1.36 -21.96
C LEU A 321 0.86 -2.61 -21.34
N SER A 322 2.18 -2.76 -21.42
CA SER A 322 2.85 -3.93 -20.85
C SER A 322 4.18 -3.64 -20.18
N LYS A 323 4.61 -4.54 -19.28
CA LYS A 323 5.92 -4.49 -18.61
C LYS A 323 6.12 -3.19 -17.82
N VAL A 324 5.16 -2.85 -16.97
CA VAL A 324 5.22 -1.64 -16.13
C VAL A 324 5.75 -1.98 -14.75
N ARG A 325 6.76 -1.23 -14.29
CA ARG A 325 7.30 -1.32 -12.93
C ARG A 325 6.97 -0.06 -12.15
N CYS A 326 6.16 -0.16 -11.11
CA CYS A 326 5.76 0.96 -10.26
C CYS A 326 6.20 0.70 -8.82
N ASN A 327 7.47 1.01 -8.52
CA ASN A 327 8.10 0.53 -7.29
C ASN A 327 8.73 1.62 -6.43
N TYR A 328 8.68 1.39 -5.12
CA TYR A 328 9.37 2.20 -4.11
C TYR A 328 8.99 3.68 -4.14
N ASN A 329 7.79 4.01 -4.62
CA ASN A 329 7.30 5.37 -4.68
C ASN A 329 6.63 5.78 -3.36
N TYR A 330 6.61 7.08 -3.11
CA TYR A 330 5.88 7.69 -2.01
C TYR A 330 4.72 8.52 -2.55
N MET A 331 3.51 8.30 -2.02
CA MET A 331 2.30 8.97 -2.50
C MET A 331 1.50 9.58 -1.35
N GLU A 332 1.22 10.88 -1.43
CA GLU A 332 0.21 11.58 -0.64
C GLU A 332 -0.88 12.13 -1.57
N THR A 333 -2.11 11.61 -1.45
CA THR A 333 -3.22 11.97 -2.36
C THR A 333 -4.54 12.23 -1.61
N GLY A 334 -5.37 13.12 -2.17
CA GLY A 334 -6.72 13.36 -1.65
C GLY A 334 -7.72 12.27 -2.03
N ALA A 335 -7.51 11.62 -3.16
CA ALA A 335 -8.36 10.55 -3.69
C ALA A 335 -7.56 9.25 -3.84
N THR A 336 -8.06 8.30 -4.65
CA THR A 336 -7.36 7.04 -4.95
C THR A 336 -5.94 7.33 -5.44
N ALA A 337 -4.94 6.66 -4.86
CA ALA A 337 -3.54 6.95 -5.19
C ALA A 337 -3.13 6.29 -6.51
N LEU A 338 -3.19 4.96 -6.60
CA LEU A 338 -2.67 4.20 -7.73
C LEU A 338 -3.73 3.30 -8.34
N GLU A 339 -3.92 3.40 -9.67
CA GLU A 339 -4.88 2.64 -10.45
C GLU A 339 -4.16 1.81 -11.54
N PRO A 340 -3.73 0.56 -11.25
CA PRO A 340 -3.40 -0.42 -12.27
C PRO A 340 -4.70 -0.82 -12.97
N ASN A 341 -4.89 -0.36 -14.19
CA ASN A 341 -6.21 -0.29 -14.82
C ASN A 341 -6.21 -1.00 -16.18
N PHE A 342 -6.60 -0.28 -17.22
CA PHE A 342 -7.11 -0.90 -18.44
C PHE A 342 -6.01 -1.35 -19.42
N ASN A 343 -6.15 -2.54 -20.01
CA ASN A 343 -5.21 -3.12 -20.99
C ASN A 343 -3.75 -3.21 -20.51
N LEU A 344 -3.56 -3.22 -19.19
CA LEU A 344 -2.27 -3.35 -18.54
C LEU A 344 -1.90 -4.82 -18.35
N SER A 345 -0.70 -5.23 -18.77
CA SER A 345 -0.21 -6.61 -18.60
C SER A 345 1.23 -6.68 -18.09
N GLN A 346 1.57 -7.77 -17.40
CA GLN A 346 2.94 -8.06 -16.93
C GLN A 346 3.53 -6.91 -16.11
N TYR A 347 2.85 -6.54 -15.03
CA TYR A 347 3.21 -5.34 -14.26
C TYR A 347 3.57 -5.66 -12.81
N GLU A 348 4.31 -4.76 -12.17
CA GLU A 348 4.60 -4.83 -10.75
C GLU A 348 4.33 -3.52 -10.03
N VAL A 349 3.79 -3.65 -8.81
CA VAL A 349 3.51 -2.57 -7.88
C VAL A 349 4.11 -2.99 -6.53
N ILE A 350 5.35 -2.58 -6.27
CA ILE A 350 6.15 -3.13 -5.16
C ILE A 350 6.68 -2.05 -4.23
N GLY A 351 6.52 -2.25 -2.92
CA GLY A 351 7.25 -1.48 -1.93
C GLY A 351 6.87 0.00 -1.86
N ASN A 352 5.69 0.37 -2.34
CA ASN A 352 5.23 1.76 -2.30
C ASN A 352 4.69 2.11 -0.91
N VAL A 353 4.86 3.37 -0.51
CA VAL A 353 4.30 3.94 0.73
C VAL A 353 3.20 4.94 0.35
N ILE A 354 1.99 4.69 0.85
CA ILE A 354 0.77 5.35 0.35
C ILE A 354 -0.02 5.95 1.50
N LYS A 355 -0.18 7.28 1.48
CA LYS A 355 -1.18 8.03 2.23
C LYS A 355 -2.24 8.52 1.25
N SER A 356 -3.47 8.02 1.37
CA SER A 356 -4.54 8.39 0.46
C SER A 356 -5.86 8.63 1.19
N GLY A 357 -6.60 9.67 0.76
CA GLY A 357 -7.98 9.91 1.18
C GLY A 357 -8.98 8.94 0.55
N GLY A 358 -8.62 8.30 -0.58
CA GLY A 358 -9.43 7.27 -1.25
C GLY A 358 -8.85 5.84 -1.08
N ARG A 359 -8.85 5.05 -2.16
CA ARG A 359 -8.19 3.73 -2.17
C ARG A 359 -6.67 3.89 -2.26
N ALA A 360 -5.90 2.98 -1.66
CA ALA A 360 -4.44 3.00 -1.81
C ALA A 360 -4.05 2.47 -3.20
N ILE A 361 -4.36 1.20 -3.48
CA ILE A 361 -4.17 0.57 -4.79
C ILE A 361 -5.52 0.05 -5.25
N HIS A 362 -5.97 0.53 -6.40
CA HIS A 362 -7.22 0.09 -7.00
C HIS A 362 -6.95 -0.56 -8.34
N CYS A 363 -6.83 -1.89 -8.34
CA CYS A 363 -6.76 -2.67 -9.55
C CYS A 363 -8.15 -2.65 -10.21
N TRP A 364 -8.30 -1.78 -11.20
CA TRP A 364 -9.58 -1.36 -11.72
C TRP A 364 -9.70 -1.77 -13.18
N ARG A 365 -10.54 -2.75 -13.55
CA ARG A 365 -10.81 -3.22 -14.95
C ARG A 365 -9.60 -3.71 -15.76
N LYS A 366 -9.65 -4.96 -16.23
CA LYS A 366 -8.82 -5.52 -17.33
C LYS A 366 -7.29 -5.30 -17.22
N SER A 367 -6.72 -5.43 -16.03
CA SER A 367 -5.27 -5.59 -15.84
C SER A 367 -4.94 -7.08 -15.64
N VAL A 368 -3.87 -7.60 -16.22
CA VAL A 368 -3.53 -9.03 -16.13
C VAL A 368 -2.07 -9.29 -15.76
N ASN A 369 -1.80 -10.42 -15.10
CA ASN A 369 -0.44 -10.88 -14.78
C ASN A 369 0.36 -9.85 -13.94
N GLY A 370 -0.28 -9.30 -12.91
CA GLY A 370 0.29 -8.28 -12.03
C GLY A 370 0.88 -8.85 -10.75
N ILE A 371 1.97 -8.26 -10.26
CA ILE A 371 2.56 -8.56 -8.94
C ILE A 371 2.43 -7.33 -8.04
N ILE A 372 1.63 -7.43 -6.98
CA ILE A 372 1.35 -6.34 -6.06
C ILE A 372 1.80 -6.77 -4.67
N LYS A 373 2.96 -6.31 -4.22
CA LYS A 373 3.52 -6.77 -2.94
C LYS A 373 4.27 -5.73 -2.12
N ASN A 374 4.33 -5.95 -0.81
CA ASN A 374 5.10 -5.13 0.13
C ASN A 374 4.69 -3.64 0.14
N ASN A 375 3.49 -3.29 -0.32
CA ASN A 375 3.02 -1.90 -0.26
C ASN A 375 2.47 -1.61 1.14
N VAL A 376 2.75 -0.41 1.64
CA VAL A 376 2.30 0.01 2.96
C VAL A 376 1.36 1.20 2.82
N ARG A 377 0.13 1.04 3.28
CA ARG A 377 -0.77 2.17 3.53
C ARG A 377 -0.46 2.74 4.91
N ILE A 378 -0.26 4.04 4.99
CA ILE A 378 0.02 4.77 6.23
C ILE A 378 -1.09 5.79 6.52
N ASP A 379 -1.19 6.20 7.78
CA ASP A 379 -2.10 7.27 8.22
C ASP A 379 -3.57 7.05 7.82
N ASP A 380 -4.01 5.79 7.87
CA ASP A 380 -5.40 5.41 7.65
C ASP A 380 -6.02 4.77 8.91
N PRO A 381 -6.66 5.57 9.79
CA PRO A 381 -7.29 5.06 10.99
C PRO A 381 -8.58 4.29 10.72
N THR A 382 -9.08 4.27 9.47
CA THR A 382 -10.33 3.57 9.11
C THR A 382 -10.12 2.10 8.78
N GLY A 383 -8.86 1.67 8.64
CA GLY A 383 -8.51 0.28 8.38
C GLY A 383 -8.93 -0.23 7.01
N MET A 384 -8.92 0.63 5.98
CA MET A 384 -9.24 0.20 4.63
C MET A 384 -8.23 -0.80 4.09
N GLU A 385 -8.71 -1.68 3.20
CA GLU A 385 -7.87 -2.55 2.40
C GLU A 385 -6.83 -1.76 1.60
N VAL A 386 -5.62 -2.31 1.49
CA VAL A 386 -4.53 -1.69 0.71
C VAL A 386 -4.76 -1.89 -0.79
N VAL A 387 -5.24 -3.08 -1.18
CA VAL A 387 -5.44 -3.46 -2.58
C VAL A 387 -6.90 -3.84 -2.76
N MET A 388 -7.60 -3.07 -3.59
CA MET A 388 -8.96 -3.39 -4.03
C MET A 388 -8.91 -3.90 -5.47
N VAL A 389 -9.56 -5.04 -5.73
CA VAL A 389 -9.67 -5.62 -7.08
C VAL A 389 -11.14 -5.70 -7.45
N ASN A 390 -11.56 -4.92 -8.44
CA ASN A 390 -12.91 -5.02 -8.99
C ASN A 390 -13.03 -4.44 -10.41
N ALA A 391 -14.23 -4.58 -10.97
CA ALA A 391 -14.66 -3.89 -12.17
C ALA A 391 -16.18 -3.64 -12.10
N PRO A 392 -16.71 -2.60 -12.76
CA PRO A 392 -18.16 -2.48 -12.97
C PRO A 392 -18.67 -3.62 -13.86
N GLY A 393 -19.95 -3.98 -13.72
CA GLY A 393 -20.49 -5.26 -14.25
C GLY A 393 -20.38 -5.53 -15.76
N ALA A 394 -20.19 -4.50 -16.60
CA ALA A 394 -19.98 -4.68 -18.05
C ALA A 394 -18.50 -4.79 -18.46
N TRP A 395 -17.58 -4.71 -17.49
CA TRP A 395 -16.14 -4.70 -17.71
C TRP A 395 -15.50 -5.95 -17.09
N GLU A 396 -14.44 -6.41 -17.72
CA GLU A 396 -13.64 -7.54 -17.22
C GLU A 396 -12.90 -7.14 -15.93
N THR A 397 -12.95 -8.00 -14.92
CA THR A 397 -12.14 -7.84 -13.70
C THR A 397 -10.67 -8.10 -13.98
N PRO A 398 -9.74 -7.53 -13.22
CA PRO A 398 -8.34 -7.94 -13.27
C PRO A 398 -8.14 -9.44 -13.01
N GLU A 399 -7.15 -10.05 -13.68
CA GLU A 399 -6.88 -11.49 -13.61
C GLU A 399 -5.40 -11.82 -13.37
N ASN A 400 -5.12 -13.02 -12.86
CA ASN A 400 -3.77 -13.54 -12.63
C ASN A 400 -2.89 -12.60 -11.78
N LEU A 401 -3.46 -12.06 -10.70
CA LEU A 401 -2.74 -11.17 -9.79
C LEU A 401 -2.09 -11.95 -8.63
N ILE A 402 -0.82 -11.65 -8.36
CA ILE A 402 -0.12 -12.07 -7.14
C ILE A 402 -0.18 -10.91 -6.15
N ILE A 403 -1.02 -11.03 -5.12
CA ILE A 403 -1.19 -10.01 -4.07
C ILE A 403 -0.65 -10.59 -2.76
N ARG A 404 0.45 -10.02 -2.23
CA ARG A 404 1.10 -10.51 -0.99
C ARG A 404 1.67 -9.37 -0.16
N ASP A 405 1.68 -9.52 1.15
CA ASP A 405 2.47 -8.67 2.06
C ASP A 405 2.15 -7.16 2.00
N ASN A 406 0.96 -6.79 1.49
CA ASN A 406 0.47 -5.42 1.50
C ASN A 406 -0.22 -5.14 2.84
N ARG A 407 0.17 -4.07 3.54
CA ARG A 407 -0.26 -3.84 4.92
C ARG A 407 -0.76 -2.42 5.12
N ASN A 408 -1.83 -2.28 5.90
CA ASN A 408 -2.24 -1.00 6.43
C ASN A 408 -1.63 -0.87 7.82
N HIS A 409 -0.76 0.12 8.00
CA HIS A 409 0.09 0.24 9.19
C HIS A 409 -0.72 0.43 10.48
N LEU A 410 -1.91 1.03 10.41
CA LEU A 410 -2.74 1.35 11.58
C LEU A 410 -3.89 0.36 11.82
N SER A 411 -4.09 -0.63 10.94
CA SER A 411 -5.21 -1.57 11.02
C SER A 411 -4.87 -2.93 11.65
N ASP A 412 -3.60 -3.17 11.99
CA ASP A 412 -3.24 -4.38 12.74
C ASP A 412 -3.81 -4.26 14.16
N PRO A 413 -4.49 -5.29 14.72
CA PRO A 413 -5.09 -5.25 16.04
C PRO A 413 -4.01 -5.26 17.11
N LEU A 414 -3.37 -4.11 17.30
CA LEU A 414 -2.43 -3.86 18.37
C LEU A 414 -3.20 -3.56 19.65
N GLY A 415 -2.72 -4.06 20.78
CA GLY A 415 -3.21 -3.62 22.08
C GLY A 415 -3.00 -2.11 22.26
N TYR A 416 -3.77 -1.47 23.14
CA TYR A 416 -3.56 -0.04 23.44
C TYR A 416 -2.11 0.21 23.86
N TRP A 417 -1.45 1.18 23.20
CA TRP A 417 -0.03 1.51 23.36
C TRP A 417 0.96 0.39 23.05
N ALA A 418 0.53 -0.65 22.33
CA ALA A 418 1.42 -1.71 21.88
C ALA A 418 2.28 -1.25 20.69
N THR A 419 3.43 -1.88 20.51
CA THR A 419 4.39 -1.53 19.45
C THR A 419 4.84 -2.77 18.69
N THR A 420 4.72 -2.74 17.37
CA THR A 420 5.42 -3.66 16.46
C THR A 420 6.37 -2.85 15.58
N THR A 421 7.68 -2.99 15.79
CA THR A 421 8.68 -2.14 15.10
C THR A 421 8.96 -2.58 13.66
N GLY A 422 8.56 -3.80 13.26
CA GLY A 422 8.75 -4.33 11.90
C GLY A 422 8.63 -5.85 11.82
N GLY A 423 9.09 -6.43 10.70
CA GLY A 423 9.11 -7.89 10.46
C GLY A 423 7.93 -8.44 9.67
N PHE A 424 7.71 -9.75 9.69
CA PHE A 424 6.63 -10.45 8.95
C PHE A 424 5.67 -11.16 9.92
N GLU A 425 4.37 -10.84 9.84
CA GLU A 425 3.29 -11.47 10.64
C GLU A 425 3.46 -11.38 12.17
N ASN A 426 4.05 -10.29 12.68
CA ASN A 426 4.18 -10.07 14.12
C ASN A 426 2.91 -9.44 14.72
N LYS A 427 2.58 -9.79 15.96
CA LYS A 427 1.36 -9.32 16.65
C LYS A 427 1.69 -8.90 18.09
N ALA A 428 1.38 -7.66 18.46
CA ALA A 428 1.46 -7.18 19.84
C ALA A 428 0.04 -6.87 20.33
N LEU A 429 -0.63 -7.87 20.91
CA LEU A 429 -2.07 -7.87 21.20
C LEU A 429 -2.40 -7.31 22.60
N GLY A 430 -1.48 -7.42 23.56
CA GLY A 430 -1.68 -6.94 24.94
C GLY A 430 -1.45 -5.43 25.08
N GLN A 431 -2.02 -4.80 26.11
CA GLN A 431 -1.78 -3.39 26.39
C GLN A 431 -0.29 -3.16 26.73
N TYR A 432 0.30 -2.10 26.18
CA TYR A 432 1.73 -1.81 26.33
C TYR A 432 2.67 -2.96 25.91
N SER A 433 2.20 -3.91 25.10
CA SER A 433 3.01 -5.03 24.64
C SER A 433 3.94 -4.62 23.49
N GLY A 434 5.02 -5.37 23.29
CA GLY A 434 6.04 -5.03 22.30
C GLY A 434 6.49 -6.25 21.50
N VAL A 435 6.61 -6.10 20.19
CA VAL A 435 7.40 -7.00 19.34
C VAL A 435 8.45 -6.19 18.60
N ALA A 436 9.72 -6.41 18.94
CA ALA A 436 10.83 -5.65 18.39
C ALA A 436 11.24 -6.06 16.95
N GLY A 437 10.61 -7.09 16.37
CA GLY A 437 10.81 -7.51 14.99
C GLY A 437 10.69 -9.02 14.80
N GLY A 438 11.29 -9.54 13.73
CA GLY A 438 11.33 -10.98 13.43
C GLY A 438 10.14 -11.49 12.62
N ARG A 439 9.79 -12.77 12.78
CA ARG A 439 8.77 -13.46 11.98
C ARG A 439 7.76 -14.20 12.87
N ARG A 440 6.46 -14.00 12.65
CA ARG A 440 5.36 -14.74 13.34
C ARG A 440 5.45 -14.71 14.87
N ASN A 441 5.94 -13.61 15.43
CA ASN A 441 6.05 -13.43 16.88
C ASN A 441 4.75 -12.85 17.46
N VAL A 442 4.38 -13.28 18.67
CA VAL A 442 3.13 -12.85 19.32
C VAL A 442 3.37 -12.45 20.77
N ALA A 443 3.17 -11.17 21.10
CA ALA A 443 3.09 -10.67 22.47
C ALA A 443 1.61 -10.52 22.85
N GLU A 444 1.05 -11.47 23.59
CA GLU A 444 -0.40 -11.58 23.78
C GLU A 444 -0.94 -10.84 24.99
N ALA A 445 -0.16 -10.79 26.07
CA ALA A 445 -0.59 -10.27 27.36
C ALA A 445 -0.07 -8.84 27.61
N ASP A 446 -0.65 -8.17 28.61
CA ASP A 446 -0.25 -6.82 28.98
C ASP A 446 1.21 -6.77 29.41
N PHE A 447 1.94 -5.77 28.92
CA PHE A 447 3.39 -5.58 29.14
C PHE A 447 4.27 -6.74 28.65
N ALA A 448 3.72 -7.70 27.88
CA ALA A 448 4.49 -8.79 27.31
C ALA A 448 5.40 -8.29 26.18
N THR A 449 6.58 -8.89 26.05
CA THR A 449 7.56 -8.49 25.04
C THR A 449 8.11 -9.69 24.28
N VAL A 450 8.20 -9.58 22.96
CA VAL A 450 9.02 -10.47 22.13
C VAL A 450 10.17 -9.67 21.55
N THR A 451 11.40 -10.01 21.92
CA THR A 451 12.60 -9.24 21.50
C THR A 451 13.00 -9.48 20.04
N GLY A 452 12.46 -10.53 19.41
CA GLY A 452 12.69 -10.86 18.00
C GLY A 452 12.57 -12.36 17.75
N GLY A 453 13.23 -12.85 16.69
CA GLY A 453 13.28 -14.28 16.36
C GLY A 453 12.12 -14.76 15.48
N ASP A 454 11.81 -16.05 15.54
CA ASP A 454 10.75 -16.67 14.73
C ASP A 454 9.79 -17.52 15.59
N GLY A 455 8.49 -17.25 15.50
CA GLY A 455 7.46 -18.06 16.14
C GLY A 455 7.46 -18.02 17.68
N ASN A 456 7.99 -16.97 18.31
CA ASN A 456 7.99 -16.83 19.76
C ASN A 456 6.66 -16.28 20.29
N ARG A 457 6.26 -16.73 21.48
CA ARG A 457 5.01 -16.34 22.12
C ARG A 457 5.22 -15.89 23.56
N ALA A 458 4.93 -14.62 23.85
CA ALA A 458 4.89 -14.09 25.21
C ALA A 458 3.41 -14.00 25.67
N ALA A 459 2.96 -15.04 26.38
CA ALA A 459 1.55 -15.32 26.64
C ALA A 459 1.04 -14.84 28.01
N ALA A 460 1.92 -14.35 28.89
CA ALA A 460 1.59 -13.97 30.25
C ALA A 460 2.01 -12.53 30.57
N PRO A 461 1.35 -11.85 31.53
CA PRO A 461 1.69 -10.48 31.86
C PRO A 461 3.16 -10.32 32.26
N TYR A 462 3.80 -9.26 31.78
CA TYR A 462 5.22 -8.97 32.01
C TYR A 462 6.20 -10.04 31.51
N SER A 463 5.76 -11.01 30.69
CA SER A 463 6.66 -12.06 30.18
C SER A 463 7.47 -11.60 28.97
N GLN A 464 8.60 -12.27 28.75
CA GLN A 464 9.51 -12.10 27.63
C GLN A 464 9.77 -13.42 26.93
N ALA A 465 9.67 -13.44 25.60
CA ALA A 465 10.03 -14.60 24.79
C ALA A 465 11.07 -14.23 23.72
N GLN A 466 12.03 -15.12 23.47
CA GLN A 466 13.14 -14.90 22.55
C GLN A 466 13.67 -16.19 21.92
N GLY A 467 14.34 -16.07 20.77
CA GLY A 467 14.94 -17.20 20.06
C GLY A 467 14.06 -17.75 18.92
N TRP A 468 13.87 -19.08 18.87
CA TRP A 468 13.02 -19.76 17.87
C TRP A 468 12.02 -20.66 18.59
N GLN A 469 10.72 -20.38 18.43
CA GLN A 469 9.62 -21.16 19.02
C GLN A 469 9.59 -21.21 20.56
N ALA A 470 9.97 -20.14 21.26
CA ALA A 470 9.81 -20.01 22.71
C ALA A 470 8.35 -19.71 23.11
N ASN A 471 7.96 -20.08 24.34
CA ASN A 471 6.64 -19.80 24.90
C ASN A 471 6.72 -19.40 26.38
N ALA A 472 6.69 -18.10 26.64
CA ALA A 472 6.72 -17.51 27.98
C ALA A 472 5.28 -17.38 28.53
N ARG A 473 4.87 -18.38 29.28
CA ARG A 473 3.49 -18.66 29.72
C ARG A 473 3.22 -18.37 31.20
N LEU A 474 4.24 -17.99 31.97
CA LEU A 474 4.13 -17.60 33.36
C LEU A 474 4.37 -16.09 33.53
N PRO A 475 3.71 -15.42 34.51
CA PRO A 475 3.91 -13.99 34.73
C PRO A 475 5.36 -13.65 35.08
N GLY A 476 5.95 -12.70 34.36
CA GLY A 476 7.35 -12.29 34.55
C GLY A 476 8.40 -13.32 34.09
N GLU A 477 8.01 -14.31 33.29
CA GLU A 477 8.92 -15.29 32.70
C GLU A 477 9.77 -14.70 31.58
N ASP A 478 11.09 -14.93 31.61
CA ASP A 478 11.97 -14.74 30.46
C ASP A 478 12.31 -16.12 29.88
N ALA A 479 11.75 -16.45 28.71
CA ALA A 479 11.91 -17.75 28.04
C ALA A 479 12.76 -17.64 26.77
N LEU A 480 13.72 -18.55 26.64
CA LEU A 480 14.60 -18.71 25.47
C LEU A 480 14.49 -20.13 24.92
N ALA A 481 14.29 -20.23 23.60
CA ALA A 481 14.29 -21.51 22.88
C ALA A 481 15.14 -21.44 21.60
N SER A 482 15.61 -22.59 21.13
CA SER A 482 16.38 -22.74 19.89
C SER A 482 15.66 -23.61 18.86
N GLY A 483 14.33 -23.61 18.90
CA GLY A 483 13.43 -24.50 18.17
C GLY A 483 12.51 -25.25 19.14
N ALA A 484 11.49 -25.89 18.59
CA ALA A 484 10.61 -26.83 19.28
C ALA A 484 10.72 -28.24 18.67
N PHE A 485 10.35 -29.27 19.41
CA PHE A 485 10.19 -30.62 18.87
C PHE A 485 8.89 -30.73 18.06
N GLU A 486 7.78 -30.22 18.60
CA GLU A 486 6.46 -30.22 17.99
C GLU A 486 5.74 -28.87 18.19
N THR A 487 5.74 -28.33 19.41
CA THR A 487 4.99 -27.11 19.75
C THR A 487 5.84 -26.07 20.50
N PRO A 488 5.63 -24.76 20.26
CA PRO A 488 6.41 -23.74 20.95
C PRO A 488 6.42 -23.88 22.48
N GLY A 489 7.64 -23.94 23.04
CA GLY A 489 7.91 -24.09 24.47
C GLY A 489 8.06 -25.52 24.99
N ASP A 490 8.02 -26.54 24.13
CA ASP A 490 8.34 -27.92 24.52
C ASP A 490 9.85 -28.19 24.69
N ALA A 491 10.70 -27.26 24.28
CA ALA A 491 12.15 -27.29 24.45
C ALA A 491 12.68 -25.87 24.72
N GLN A 492 12.73 -25.47 26.00
CA GLN A 492 13.11 -24.10 26.36
C GLN A 492 13.82 -24.00 27.71
N SER A 493 14.46 -22.86 27.95
CA SER A 493 14.94 -22.46 29.27
C SER A 493 14.23 -21.18 29.71
N SER A 494 13.93 -21.07 31.00
CA SER A 494 13.20 -19.93 31.57
C SER A 494 13.88 -19.38 32.82
N THR A 495 13.84 -18.06 33.00
CA THR A 495 14.14 -17.39 34.27
C THR A 495 12.87 -16.78 34.86
N LEU A 496 12.67 -16.96 36.17
CA LEU A 496 11.52 -16.45 36.91
C LEU A 496 11.96 -15.79 38.22
N VAL A 497 11.13 -14.89 38.76
CA VAL A 497 11.30 -14.33 40.10
C VAL A 497 10.01 -14.45 40.90
N ALA A 498 10.08 -15.17 42.01
CA ALA A 498 9.00 -15.28 42.98
C ALA A 498 9.30 -14.46 44.23
N LYS A 499 8.27 -13.97 44.90
CA LYS A 499 8.39 -13.22 46.17
C LYS A 499 7.31 -13.61 47.16
N GLY A 500 7.56 -13.31 48.43
CA GLY A 500 6.61 -13.55 49.51
C GLY A 500 7.06 -12.90 50.81
N VAL A 501 6.20 -12.98 51.83
CA VAL A 501 6.45 -12.44 53.16
C VAL A 501 6.04 -13.47 54.19
N THR A 502 6.91 -13.72 55.17
CA THR A 502 6.55 -14.42 56.42
C THR A 502 6.44 -13.37 57.53
N THR A 503 5.43 -13.46 58.40
CA THR A 503 5.16 -12.45 59.44
C THR A 503 5.47 -12.91 60.86
N ASP A 504 5.78 -14.20 61.03
CA ASP A 504 6.11 -14.87 62.28
C ASP A 504 6.85 -16.19 61.94
N GLY A 505 6.90 -17.17 62.84
CA GLY A 505 7.44 -18.52 62.59
C GLY A 505 6.68 -19.37 61.56
N ALA A 506 5.57 -18.88 61.00
CA ALA A 506 4.77 -19.61 60.02
C ALA A 506 5.38 -19.57 58.61
N ALA A 507 5.22 -20.68 57.87
CA ALA A 507 5.67 -20.78 56.48
C ALA A 507 4.75 -20.03 55.50
N ALA A 508 5.32 -19.53 54.40
CA ALA A 508 4.60 -18.88 53.30
C ALA A 508 5.08 -19.38 51.94
N MET A 509 4.15 -19.51 50.97
CA MET A 509 4.53 -19.81 49.59
C MET A 509 4.95 -18.52 48.90
N LEU A 510 6.10 -18.56 48.25
CA LEU A 510 6.49 -17.50 47.32
C LEU A 510 5.72 -17.67 46.01
N ALA A 511 5.31 -16.57 45.41
CA ALA A 511 4.52 -16.55 44.18
C ALA A 511 5.08 -15.56 43.17
N LEU A 512 4.73 -15.78 41.90
CA LEU A 512 5.01 -14.86 40.80
C LEU A 512 4.10 -13.62 40.87
N ALA A 513 4.23 -12.73 39.90
CA ALA A 513 3.37 -11.55 39.79
C ALA A 513 1.87 -11.93 39.82
N GLY A 514 1.07 -11.13 40.52
CA GLY A 514 -0.36 -11.40 40.71
C GLY A 514 -0.69 -12.59 41.63
N GLY A 515 0.30 -13.16 42.33
CA GLY A 515 0.09 -14.35 43.18
C GLY A 515 0.07 -15.67 42.41
N ALA A 516 0.51 -15.68 41.15
CA ALA A 516 0.51 -16.87 40.32
C ALA A 516 1.54 -17.91 40.82
N PRO A 517 1.20 -19.21 40.82
CA PRO A 517 2.15 -20.28 41.14
C PRO A 517 3.13 -20.53 39.99
N VAL A 518 4.28 -21.16 40.29
CA VAL A 518 5.20 -21.67 39.27
C VAL A 518 4.65 -22.99 38.72
N ARG A 519 3.80 -22.92 37.70
CA ARG A 519 3.15 -24.10 37.12
C ARG A 519 4.04 -24.75 36.05
N ILE A 520 4.33 -26.03 36.22
CA ILE A 520 5.04 -26.84 35.21
C ILE A 520 4.04 -27.26 34.13
N ALA A 521 4.41 -27.22 32.84
CA ALA A 521 3.51 -27.68 31.77
C ALA A 521 3.19 -29.17 31.88
N ASP A 522 2.01 -29.56 31.38
CA ASP A 522 1.63 -30.96 31.28
C ASP A 522 2.60 -31.71 30.37
N GLY A 523 3.02 -32.91 30.78
CA GLY A 523 4.00 -33.71 30.04
C GLY A 523 5.45 -33.24 30.18
N ALA A 524 5.71 -32.15 30.91
CA ALA A 524 7.03 -31.56 31.00
C ALA A 524 7.91 -32.20 32.09
N THR A 525 9.19 -32.33 31.77
CA THR A 525 10.27 -32.58 32.70
C THR A 525 11.15 -31.33 32.77
N VAL A 526 11.32 -30.80 33.98
CA VAL A 526 12.01 -29.53 34.24
C VAL A 526 13.13 -29.74 35.24
N ALA A 527 14.37 -29.49 34.82
CA ALA A 527 15.47 -29.29 35.75
C ALA A 527 15.40 -27.85 36.28
N TYR A 528 15.56 -27.67 37.59
CA TYR A 528 15.50 -26.35 38.20
C TYR A 528 16.70 -26.04 39.09
N ARG A 529 17.04 -24.76 39.15
CA ARG A 529 17.92 -24.16 40.16
C ARG A 529 17.22 -22.93 40.74
N VAL A 530 17.16 -22.84 42.06
CA VAL A 530 16.54 -21.74 42.79
C VAL A 530 17.57 -21.11 43.71
N LEU A 531 17.67 -19.78 43.66
CA LEU A 531 18.44 -18.98 44.62
C LEU A 531 17.47 -18.10 45.39
N ALA A 532 17.32 -18.36 46.68
CA ALA A 532 16.41 -17.64 47.56
C ALA A 532 17.17 -16.79 48.58
N VAL A 533 16.63 -15.62 48.91
CA VAL A 533 17.16 -14.72 49.94
C VAL A 533 16.03 -14.15 50.80
N ALA A 534 16.30 -14.02 52.09
CA ALA A 534 15.40 -13.43 53.07
C ALA A 534 16.04 -12.22 53.76
N ARG A 535 15.22 -11.21 54.04
CA ARG A 535 15.62 -10.07 54.88
C ARG A 535 14.52 -9.72 55.86
N GLY A 536 14.84 -9.77 57.15
CA GLY A 536 13.98 -9.35 58.24
C GLY A 536 13.87 -7.83 58.37
N GLN A 537 12.70 -7.37 58.81
CA GLN A 537 12.49 -5.98 59.19
C GLN A 537 13.46 -5.58 60.32
N GLY A 538 14.13 -4.43 60.17
CA GLY A 538 15.19 -4.00 61.10
C GLY A 538 16.54 -4.70 60.92
N GLY A 539 16.66 -5.63 59.96
CA GLY A 539 17.95 -6.11 59.43
C GLY A 539 18.71 -7.17 60.23
N GLY A 540 18.18 -7.63 61.36
CA GLY A 540 18.82 -8.67 62.19
C GLY A 540 18.64 -10.10 61.67
N ALA A 541 17.52 -10.41 61.02
CA ALA A 541 17.27 -11.74 60.44
C ALA A 541 17.59 -11.75 58.94
N MET A 542 18.34 -12.75 58.47
CA MET A 542 18.62 -12.97 57.06
C MET A 542 18.95 -14.43 56.80
N ALA A 543 18.61 -14.89 55.61
CA ALA A 543 19.00 -16.21 55.15
C ALA A 543 19.18 -16.21 53.63
N ALA A 544 19.93 -17.17 53.13
CA ALA A 544 20.11 -17.44 51.72
C ALA A 544 20.19 -18.94 51.49
N TYR A 545 19.51 -19.41 50.44
CA TYR A 545 19.42 -20.83 50.09
C TYR A 545 19.64 -21.05 48.61
N GLU A 546 20.26 -22.16 48.28
CA GLU A 546 20.26 -22.71 46.92
C GLU A 546 19.49 -24.02 46.90
N ALA A 547 18.52 -24.16 46.01
CA ALA A 547 17.81 -25.42 45.78
C ALA A 547 17.99 -25.91 44.34
N LYS A 548 18.19 -27.21 44.15
CA LYS A 548 18.34 -27.86 42.84
C LYS A 548 17.53 -29.15 42.82
N GLY A 549 17.05 -29.53 41.63
CA GLY A 549 16.36 -30.79 41.46
C GLY A 549 15.68 -30.91 40.11
N LEU A 550 14.85 -31.94 39.99
CA LEU A 550 14.02 -32.22 38.82
C LEU A 550 12.54 -32.23 39.22
N ALA A 551 11.71 -31.58 38.42
CA ALA A 551 10.26 -31.60 38.54
C ALA A 551 9.68 -32.28 37.28
N VAL A 552 8.89 -33.32 37.46
CA VAL A 552 8.28 -34.09 36.37
C VAL A 552 6.77 -33.99 36.52
N ARG A 553 6.09 -33.43 35.53
CA ARG A 553 4.63 -33.36 35.52
C ARG A 553 4.09 -34.35 34.51
N ASP A 554 3.49 -35.41 35.02
CA ASP A 554 2.75 -36.39 34.22
C ASP A 554 1.24 -36.23 34.43
N GLY A 555 0.43 -37.03 33.74
CA GLY A 555 -1.04 -36.98 33.84
C GLY A 555 -1.63 -37.27 35.24
N THR A 556 -0.79 -37.57 36.25
CA THR A 556 -1.22 -37.88 37.62
C THR A 556 -0.83 -36.84 38.67
N GLY A 557 0.06 -35.88 38.34
CA GLY A 557 0.47 -34.83 39.27
C GLY A 557 1.89 -34.33 39.04
N LEU A 558 2.45 -33.60 40.02
CA LEU A 558 3.85 -33.17 40.00
C LEU A 558 4.70 -34.10 40.86
N LYS A 559 5.78 -34.63 40.30
CA LYS A 559 6.78 -35.40 41.03
C LYS A 559 8.07 -34.61 41.15
N LEU A 560 8.57 -34.50 42.38
CA LEU A 560 9.85 -33.86 42.66
C LEU A 560 10.93 -34.92 42.93
N LEU A 561 12.02 -34.86 42.18
CA LEU A 561 13.14 -35.80 42.27
C LEU A 561 14.41 -35.03 42.64
N GLY A 562 15.09 -35.48 43.70
CA GLY A 562 16.31 -34.84 44.17
C GLY A 562 16.12 -33.40 44.66
N ALA A 563 14.89 -33.03 45.06
CA ALA A 563 14.55 -31.71 45.58
C ALA A 563 15.30 -31.44 46.88
N LYS A 564 16.43 -30.74 46.78
CA LYS A 564 17.28 -30.42 47.92
C LYS A 564 17.53 -28.92 47.95
N ALA A 565 17.10 -28.27 49.02
CA ALA A 565 17.56 -26.96 49.40
C ALA A 565 18.80 -27.09 50.30
N THR A 566 19.75 -26.17 50.14
CA THR A 566 20.96 -26.07 50.94
C THR A 566 21.09 -24.64 51.42
N ALA A 567 21.17 -24.45 52.74
CA ALA A 567 21.47 -23.16 53.32
C ALA A 567 22.86 -22.70 52.90
N LEU A 568 22.93 -21.50 52.33
CA LEU A 568 24.18 -20.77 52.10
C LEU A 568 24.53 -19.94 53.34
N HIS A 569 23.50 -19.38 54.00
CA HIS A 569 23.62 -18.68 55.27
C HIS A 569 22.27 -18.62 55.96
N GLU A 570 22.28 -18.70 57.29
CA GLU A 570 21.12 -18.52 58.16
C GLU A 570 21.56 -17.72 59.38
N SER A 571 20.85 -16.63 59.69
CA SER A 571 21.07 -15.88 60.94
C SER A 571 20.50 -16.59 62.16
N ASP A 572 19.58 -17.55 61.95
CA ASP A 572 18.87 -18.30 62.98
C ASP A 572 18.50 -19.68 62.43
N ALA A 573 18.63 -20.73 63.25
CA ALA A 573 18.39 -22.12 62.85
C ALA A 573 16.91 -22.47 62.62
N ALA A 574 15.97 -21.58 62.98
CA ALA A 574 14.55 -21.75 62.68
C ALA A 574 14.16 -21.30 61.26
N LEU A 575 15.04 -20.57 60.56
CA LEU A 575 14.82 -20.23 59.16
C LEU A 575 15.05 -21.47 58.30
N ASP A 576 14.19 -21.65 57.30
CA ASP A 576 14.34 -22.74 56.33
C ASP A 576 13.68 -22.39 55.00
N PHE A 577 14.03 -23.12 53.94
CA PHE A 577 13.46 -23.01 52.62
C PHE A 577 13.34 -24.38 51.95
N GLU A 578 12.15 -24.73 51.48
CA GLU A 578 11.85 -26.04 50.92
C GLU A 578 11.23 -25.93 49.52
N ILE A 579 11.54 -26.92 48.68
CA ILE A 579 10.84 -27.14 47.41
C ILE A 579 9.80 -28.24 47.64
N VAL A 580 8.55 -27.94 47.30
CA VAL A 580 7.40 -28.81 47.61
C VAL A 580 6.46 -28.93 46.41
N ASP A 581 5.68 -30.00 46.32
CA ASP A 581 4.53 -30.03 45.41
C ASP A 581 3.42 -29.15 46.02
N ALA A 582 3.05 -28.08 45.33
CA ALA A 582 1.99 -27.17 45.76
C ALA A 582 0.60 -27.55 45.19
N GLY A 583 0.50 -28.71 44.54
CA GLY A 583 -0.70 -29.22 43.90
C GLY A 583 -0.94 -28.61 42.51
N GLN A 584 -1.81 -29.24 41.72
CA GLN A 584 -2.19 -28.77 40.38
C GLN A 584 -0.99 -28.53 39.43
N GLY A 585 0.08 -29.32 39.59
CA GLY A 585 1.28 -29.19 38.77
C GLY A 585 2.24 -28.05 39.16
N ALA A 586 2.05 -27.42 40.33
CA ALA A 586 2.83 -26.27 40.74
C ALA A 586 4.07 -26.66 41.57
N LEU A 587 5.23 -26.16 41.14
CA LEU A 587 6.47 -26.20 41.91
C LEU A 587 6.39 -25.15 43.04
N GLY A 588 6.20 -25.62 44.26
CA GLY A 588 6.08 -24.79 45.45
C GLY A 588 7.43 -24.35 46.01
N LEU A 589 7.53 -23.06 46.32
CA LEU A 589 8.67 -22.45 47.00
C LEU A 589 8.25 -22.05 48.41
N ARG A 590 8.55 -22.89 49.39
CA ARG A 590 8.09 -22.72 50.77
C ARG A 590 9.18 -22.08 51.61
N ALA A 591 8.93 -20.87 52.10
CA ALA A 591 9.83 -20.18 53.01
C ALA A 591 9.29 -20.27 54.44
N HIS A 592 10.14 -20.63 55.40
CA HIS A 592 9.80 -20.70 56.82
C HIS A 592 10.26 -19.42 57.53
N GLY A 593 9.35 -18.80 58.30
CA GLY A 593 9.64 -17.55 58.98
C GLY A 593 10.29 -17.73 60.34
N LEU A 594 10.57 -16.62 61.02
CA LEU A 594 11.19 -16.60 62.34
C LEU A 594 10.23 -15.99 63.36
N ALA A 595 10.12 -16.62 64.52
CA ALA A 595 9.20 -16.22 65.57
C ALA A 595 9.36 -14.72 65.94
N GLY A 596 8.25 -13.97 65.93
CA GLY A 596 8.20 -12.54 66.22
C GLY A 596 8.85 -11.65 65.15
N ARG A 597 9.17 -12.17 63.96
CA ARG A 597 9.83 -11.40 62.89
C ARG A 597 9.05 -11.47 61.58
N THR A 598 8.99 -10.32 60.90
CA THR A 598 8.54 -10.25 59.50
C THR A 598 9.74 -10.27 58.56
N LEU A 599 9.77 -11.19 57.60
CA LEU A 599 10.81 -11.33 56.59
C LEU A 599 10.23 -11.20 55.18
N ARG A 600 10.93 -10.46 54.32
CA ARG A 600 10.68 -10.43 52.87
C ARG A 600 11.58 -11.44 52.19
N TRP A 601 11.00 -12.23 51.30
CA TRP A 601 11.67 -13.28 50.56
C TRP A 601 11.60 -12.99 49.06
N VAL A 602 12.72 -13.26 48.37
CA VAL A 602 12.81 -13.26 46.90
C VAL A 602 13.54 -14.52 46.48
N ALA A 603 13.01 -15.21 45.48
CA ALA A 603 13.64 -16.37 44.87
C ALA A 603 13.73 -16.19 43.36
N ARG A 604 14.93 -16.33 42.80
CA ARG A 604 15.14 -16.46 41.36
C ARG A 604 15.14 -17.95 41.01
N LEU A 605 14.39 -18.34 39.99
CA LEU A 605 14.42 -19.69 39.44
C LEU A 605 15.03 -19.66 38.03
N GLU A 606 15.86 -20.65 37.75
CA GLU A 606 16.33 -21.01 36.41
C GLU A 606 15.77 -22.39 36.10
N LEU A 607 14.99 -22.50 35.02
CA LEU A 607 14.33 -23.72 34.57
C LEU A 607 14.91 -24.15 33.22
N VAL A 608 15.10 -25.45 33.03
CA VAL A 608 15.41 -26.07 31.75
C VAL A 608 14.36 -27.15 31.50
N GLU A 609 13.58 -26.98 30.46
CA GLU A 609 12.36 -27.72 30.20
C GLU A 609 12.44 -28.51 28.90
N VAL A 610 11.96 -29.76 28.98
CA VAL A 610 11.60 -30.57 27.82
C VAL A 610 10.23 -31.20 28.06
N ALA A 611 9.36 -31.18 27.05
CA ALA A 611 8.04 -31.80 27.09
C ALA A 611 7.84 -32.71 25.86
N TYR A 612 6.91 -33.65 25.99
CA TYR A 612 6.49 -34.57 24.94
C TYR A 612 4.98 -34.48 24.73
#